data_AF-A0A534SZ24-F1
#
_entry.id   AF-A0A534SZ24-F1
#
_cell.length_a   1.000
_cell.length_b   1.000
_cell.length_c   1.000
_cell.angle_alpha   90.00
_cell.angle_beta   90.00
_cell.angle_gamma   90.00
#
_symmetry.space_group_name_H-M   'P 1'
#
loop_
_entity.id
_entity.type
_entity.pdbx_description
1 polymer ?
#
loop_
_entity_poly.entity_id
_entity_poly.type
_entity_poly.pdbx_seq_one_letter_code
_entity_poly.pdbx_strand_id
1 'polypeptide(L)'
;MAEDQEGEEAVAELVRSIEAGSDTINVPAELIDEPAEAAPPPPRSLYGRILTMSIAEKLKLALRGNKDARAILIRDSSKLIRRFVMQNPRLSDAEVIAIARNRSSDDELLRVIVERREWMRNYQVRLALATNPKTPLAVALRQLPTLGERDLRMLAKSRNVPQTVVAQARRLVLAMGRQA
;
A
#
# COMPACT_ATOMS: atom_id res chain seq x y z
N MET A 1 19.54 -18.74 -30.44
CA MET A 1 19.28 -19.19 -31.83
C MET A 1 18.83 -20.64 -31.89
N ALA A 2 19.51 -21.63 -31.29
CA ALA A 2 18.98 -23.01 -31.25
C ALA A 2 17.90 -23.22 -30.15
N GLU A 3 18.08 -22.63 -28.97
CA GLU A 3 17.12 -22.73 -27.85
C GLU A 3 15.78 -22.02 -28.12
N ASP A 4 15.78 -20.98 -28.99
CA ASP A 4 14.57 -20.26 -29.38
C ASP A 4 13.70 -21.11 -30.33
N GLN A 5 14.33 -21.96 -31.16
CA GLN A 5 13.64 -22.83 -32.12
C GLN A 5 12.95 -24.01 -31.42
N GLU A 6 13.57 -24.61 -30.40
CA GLU A 6 12.97 -25.70 -29.62
C GLU A 6 11.71 -25.23 -28.85
N GLY A 7 11.73 -24.00 -28.33
CA GLY A 7 10.58 -23.40 -27.68
C GLY A 7 9.42 -23.11 -28.64
N GLU A 8 9.72 -22.63 -29.85
CA GLU A 8 8.72 -22.40 -30.90
C GLU A 8 8.09 -23.71 -31.40
N GLU A 9 8.89 -24.76 -31.57
CA GLU A 9 8.40 -26.09 -31.98
C GLU A 9 7.49 -26.71 -30.91
N ALA A 10 7.86 -26.62 -29.63
CA ALA A 10 7.03 -27.11 -28.53
C ALA A 10 5.69 -26.37 -28.42
N VAL A 11 5.69 -25.05 -28.64
CA VAL A 11 4.45 -24.26 -28.69
C VAL A 11 3.59 -24.65 -29.90
N ALA A 12 4.21 -24.88 -31.06
CA ALA A 12 3.50 -25.32 -32.25
C ALA A 12 2.86 -26.71 -32.09
N GLU A 13 3.54 -27.65 -31.41
CA GLU A 13 2.99 -28.96 -31.08
C GLU A 13 1.82 -28.87 -30.08
N LEU A 14 1.93 -27.96 -29.11
CA LEU A 14 0.85 -27.68 -28.16
C LEU A 14 -0.39 -27.10 -28.86
N VAL A 15 -0.21 -26.13 -29.76
CA VAL A 15 -1.30 -25.54 -30.56
C VAL A 15 -1.97 -26.61 -31.42
N ARG A 16 -1.21 -27.47 -32.10
CA ARG A 16 -1.78 -28.59 -32.88
C ARG A 16 -2.56 -29.57 -32.00
N SER A 17 -2.07 -29.84 -30.79
CA SER A 17 -2.76 -30.74 -29.84
C SER A 17 -4.07 -30.15 -29.34
N ILE A 18 -4.12 -28.83 -29.12
CA ILE A 18 -5.33 -28.07 -28.78
C ILE A 18 -6.33 -28.09 -29.94
N GLU A 19 -5.87 -27.83 -31.17
CA GLU A 19 -6.71 -27.86 -32.38
C GLU A 19 -7.30 -29.26 -32.65
N ALA A 20 -6.56 -30.32 -32.32
CA ALA A 20 -7.00 -31.71 -32.43
C ALA A 20 -7.92 -32.16 -31.27
N GLY A 21 -8.09 -31.35 -30.23
CA GLY A 21 -8.95 -31.65 -29.07
C GLY A 21 -8.47 -32.82 -28.20
N SER A 22 -7.17 -33.17 -28.29
CA SER A 22 -6.56 -34.25 -27.52
C SER A 22 -5.64 -33.75 -26.40
N ASP A 23 -5.66 -32.45 -26.13
CA ASP A 23 -4.86 -31.85 -25.06
C ASP A 23 -5.43 -32.20 -23.67
N THR A 24 -4.60 -32.05 -22.64
CA THR A 24 -4.97 -32.31 -21.23
C THR A 24 -5.15 -31.02 -20.43
N ILE A 25 -5.24 -29.86 -21.10
CA ILE A 25 -5.31 -28.54 -20.48
C ILE A 25 -6.76 -28.25 -20.08
N ASN A 26 -7.01 -28.30 -18.77
CA ASN A 26 -8.31 -27.91 -18.24
C ASN A 26 -8.41 -26.39 -18.09
N VAL A 27 -8.96 -25.72 -19.11
CA VAL A 27 -9.39 -24.32 -19.00
C VAL A 27 -10.82 -24.30 -18.44
N PRO A 28 -11.12 -23.53 -17.38
CA PRO A 28 -12.48 -23.44 -16.85
C PRO A 28 -13.49 -23.06 -17.94
N ALA A 29 -14.57 -23.84 -18.09
CA ALA A 29 -15.60 -23.63 -19.12
C ALA A 29 -16.19 -22.21 -19.10
N GLU A 30 -16.24 -21.56 -17.93
CA GLU A 30 -16.66 -20.16 -17.75
C GLU A 30 -15.82 -19.12 -18.52
N LEU A 31 -14.62 -19.50 -18.97
CA LEU A 31 -13.71 -18.65 -19.75
C LEU A 31 -13.71 -18.98 -21.25
N ILE A 32 -14.33 -20.10 -21.65
CA ILE A 32 -14.44 -20.56 -23.05
C ILE A 32 -15.83 -20.24 -23.60
N ASP A 33 -16.88 -20.48 -22.81
CA ASP A 33 -18.25 -20.28 -23.23
C ASP A 33 -18.57 -18.78 -23.24
N GLU A 34 -19.01 -18.26 -24.40
CA GLU A 34 -19.62 -16.93 -24.44
C GLU A 34 -20.87 -16.94 -23.56
N PRO A 35 -20.95 -16.09 -22.52
CA PRO A 35 -22.07 -16.15 -21.60
C PRO A 35 -23.35 -15.86 -22.37
N ALA A 36 -24.24 -16.86 -22.44
CA ALA A 36 -25.61 -16.66 -22.88
C ALA A 36 -26.20 -15.51 -22.06
N GLU A 37 -26.71 -14.51 -22.78
CA GLU A 37 -27.09 -13.18 -22.30
C GLU A 37 -28.18 -13.24 -21.21
N ALA A 38 -27.82 -13.59 -19.97
CA ALA A 38 -28.64 -13.54 -18.76
C ALA A 38 -27.95 -14.03 -17.47
N ALA A 39 -26.77 -14.67 -17.52
CA ALA A 39 -26.10 -15.10 -16.30
C ALA A 39 -25.56 -13.87 -15.54
N PRO A 40 -25.91 -13.66 -14.26
CA PRO A 40 -25.29 -12.61 -13.47
C PRO A 40 -23.78 -12.86 -13.42
N PRO A 41 -22.94 -11.83 -13.61
CA PRO A 41 -21.49 -12.00 -13.62
C PRO A 41 -21.06 -12.72 -12.33
N PRO A 42 -20.02 -13.58 -12.40
CA PRO A 42 -19.55 -14.33 -11.26
C PRO A 42 -19.28 -13.38 -10.07
N PRO A 43 -19.45 -13.84 -8.82
CA PRO A 43 -19.32 -13.00 -7.64
C PRO A 43 -17.95 -12.32 -7.63
N ARG A 44 -17.92 -11.03 -8.01
CA ARG A 44 -16.67 -10.26 -8.07
C ARG A 44 -16.04 -10.24 -6.68
N SER A 45 -14.72 -10.41 -6.65
CA SER A 45 -13.93 -10.14 -5.45
C SER A 45 -14.24 -8.74 -4.91
N LEU A 46 -14.06 -8.51 -3.61
CA LEU A 46 -14.31 -7.20 -2.99
C LEU A 46 -13.63 -6.06 -3.76
N TYR A 47 -12.40 -6.32 -4.23
CA TYR A 47 -11.65 -5.41 -5.10
C TYR A 47 -12.37 -5.13 -6.43
N GLY A 48 -12.78 -6.18 -7.14
CA GLY A 48 -13.52 -6.04 -8.40
C GLY A 48 -14.84 -5.28 -8.24
N ARG A 49 -15.54 -5.46 -7.12
CA ARG A 49 -16.77 -4.69 -6.82
C ARG A 49 -16.49 -3.22 -6.56
N ILE A 50 -15.43 -2.91 -5.81
CA ILE A 50 -15.04 -1.52 -5.51
C ILE A 50 -14.64 -0.80 -6.80
N LEU A 51 -13.95 -1.46 -7.74
CA LEU A 51 -13.56 -0.84 -9.00
C LEU A 51 -14.75 -0.35 -9.83
N THR A 52 -15.87 -1.06 -9.81
CA THR A 52 -17.08 -0.69 -10.57
C THR A 52 -17.99 0.31 -9.84
N MET A 53 -17.70 0.66 -8.58
CA MET A 53 -18.51 1.60 -7.81
C MET A 53 -18.34 3.04 -8.29
N SER A 54 -19.43 3.80 -8.22
CA SER A 54 -19.41 5.26 -8.38
C SER A 54 -18.61 5.93 -7.25
N ILE A 55 -18.21 7.19 -7.46
CA ILE A 55 -17.48 7.97 -6.46
C ILE A 55 -18.30 8.09 -5.16
N ALA A 56 -19.61 8.32 -5.26
CA ALA A 56 -20.50 8.44 -4.11
C ALA A 56 -20.56 7.14 -3.28
N GLU A 57 -20.63 5.99 -3.93
CA GLU A 57 -20.62 4.68 -3.26
C GLU A 57 -19.28 4.42 -2.59
N LYS A 58 -18.17 4.72 -3.27
CA LYS A 58 -16.83 4.61 -2.68
C LYS A 58 -16.66 5.53 -1.46
N LEU A 59 -17.21 6.74 -1.48
CA LEU A 59 -17.20 7.65 -0.33
C LEU A 59 -18.00 7.09 0.85
N LYS A 60 -19.20 6.57 0.60
CA LYS A 60 -20.01 5.90 1.63
C LYS A 60 -19.27 4.69 2.21
N LEU A 61 -18.65 3.90 1.35
CA LEU A 61 -17.85 2.73 1.75
C LEU A 61 -16.59 3.14 2.51
N ALA A 62 -15.93 4.24 2.15
CA ALA A 62 -14.79 4.76 2.87
C ALA A 62 -15.14 5.11 4.33
N LEU A 63 -16.32 5.69 4.57
CA LEU A 63 -16.78 6.11 5.91
C LEU A 63 -17.36 4.99 6.77
N ARG A 64 -17.95 3.95 6.16
CA ARG A 64 -18.70 2.89 6.88
C ARG A 64 -18.14 1.48 6.68
N GLY A 65 -17.21 1.31 5.76
CA GLY A 65 -16.65 0.02 5.35
C GLY A 65 -15.85 -0.67 6.43
N ASN A 66 -15.69 -1.98 6.24
CA ASN A 66 -14.82 -2.84 7.05
C ASN A 66 -13.33 -2.59 6.74
N LYS A 67 -12.47 -3.30 7.45
CA LYS A 67 -11.00 -3.19 7.31
C LYS A 67 -10.53 -3.44 5.88
N ASP A 68 -11.06 -4.47 5.21
CA ASP A 68 -10.63 -4.85 3.85
C ASP A 68 -11.02 -3.80 2.81
N ALA A 69 -12.24 -3.25 2.91
CA ALA A 69 -12.68 -2.16 2.05
C ALA A 69 -11.78 -0.93 2.21
N ARG A 70 -11.41 -0.57 3.46
CA ARG A 70 -10.48 0.55 3.70
C ARG A 70 -9.08 0.27 3.17
N ALA A 71 -8.57 -0.94 3.33
CA ALA A 71 -7.27 -1.35 2.82
C ALA A 71 -7.17 -1.25 1.28
N ILE A 72 -8.29 -1.45 0.59
CA ILE A 72 -8.40 -1.23 -0.86
C ILE A 72 -8.53 0.27 -1.16
N LEU A 73 -9.49 0.96 -0.53
CA LEU A 73 -9.81 2.37 -0.83
C LEU A 73 -8.68 3.35 -0.49
N ILE A 74 -7.79 3.02 0.45
CA ILE A 74 -6.62 3.87 0.75
C ILE A 74 -5.63 3.95 -0.41
N ARG A 75 -5.70 3.01 -1.37
CA ARG A 75 -4.89 2.98 -2.58
C ARG A 75 -5.65 3.47 -3.82
N ASP A 76 -6.90 3.91 -3.66
CA ASP A 76 -7.73 4.43 -4.75
C ASP A 76 -7.04 5.62 -5.43
N SER A 77 -7.24 5.82 -6.73
CA SER A 77 -6.62 6.90 -7.48
C SER A 77 -7.07 8.29 -7.00
N SER A 78 -8.30 8.41 -6.51
CA SER A 78 -8.88 9.66 -6.02
C SER A 78 -8.37 10.04 -4.64
N LYS A 79 -7.71 11.21 -4.55
CA LYS A 79 -7.30 11.83 -3.28
C LYS A 79 -8.47 12.03 -2.32
N LEU A 80 -9.65 12.37 -2.86
CA LEU A 80 -10.86 12.58 -2.07
C LEU A 80 -11.22 11.30 -1.32
N ILE A 81 -11.29 10.16 -2.01
CA ILE A 81 -11.66 8.87 -1.41
C ILE A 81 -10.68 8.48 -0.31
N ARG A 82 -9.37 8.60 -0.59
CA ARG A 82 -8.33 8.32 0.42
C ARG A 82 -8.49 9.19 1.68
N ARG A 83 -8.82 10.48 1.53
CA ARG A 83 -9.08 11.39 2.66
C ARG A 83 -10.30 10.96 3.48
N PHE A 84 -11.37 10.49 2.84
CA PHE A 84 -12.56 9.98 3.54
C PHE A 84 -12.28 8.67 4.29
N VAL A 85 -11.39 7.81 3.79
CA VAL A 85 -10.94 6.62 4.54
C VAL A 85 -10.29 7.02 5.87
N MET A 86 -9.50 8.09 5.87
CA MET A 86 -8.88 8.64 7.09
C MET A 86 -9.87 9.23 8.09
N GLN A 87 -11.12 9.48 7.67
CA GLN A 87 -12.20 9.98 8.53
C GLN A 87 -13.08 8.86 9.09
N ASN A 88 -12.84 7.61 8.71
CA ASN A 88 -13.62 6.48 9.21
C ASN A 88 -13.40 6.31 10.72
N PRO A 89 -14.46 6.30 11.55
CA PRO A 89 -14.33 6.16 13.01
C PRO A 89 -13.82 4.79 13.47
N ARG A 90 -13.83 3.78 12.57
CA ARG A 90 -13.31 2.43 12.83
C ARG A 90 -11.89 2.22 12.33
N LEU A 91 -11.20 3.28 11.91
CA LEU A 91 -9.80 3.20 11.48
C LEU A 91 -8.91 2.96 12.70
N SER A 92 -8.17 1.86 12.69
CA SER A 92 -7.30 1.46 13.80
C SER A 92 -5.91 2.09 13.72
N ASP A 93 -5.25 2.22 14.87
CA ASP A 93 -3.84 2.63 14.97
C ASP A 93 -2.91 1.79 14.09
N ALA A 94 -3.16 0.48 14.00
CA ALA A 94 -2.37 -0.42 13.17
C ALA A 94 -2.48 -0.07 11.67
N GLU A 95 -3.68 0.29 11.20
CA GLU A 95 -3.88 0.78 9.84
C GLU A 95 -3.16 2.12 9.62
N VAL A 96 -3.26 3.05 10.58
CA VAL A 96 -2.58 4.35 10.50
C VAL A 96 -1.06 4.18 10.43
N ILE A 97 -0.48 3.30 11.25
CA ILE A 97 0.96 2.98 11.21
C ILE A 97 1.35 2.39 9.85
N ALA A 98 0.53 1.48 9.30
CA ALA A 98 0.77 0.91 7.97
C ALA A 98 0.75 1.97 6.87
N ILE A 99 -0.20 2.92 6.95
CA ILE A 99 -0.28 4.06 6.01
C ILE A 99 0.95 4.97 6.18
N ALA A 100 1.32 5.33 7.40
CA ALA A 100 2.48 6.17 7.68
C ALA A 100 3.80 5.54 7.25
N ARG A 101 3.93 4.21 7.30
CA ARG A 101 5.13 3.47 6.90
C ARG A 101 5.20 3.23 5.38
N ASN A 102 4.07 3.28 4.69
CA ASN A 102 4.02 3.01 3.25
C ASN A 102 4.69 4.13 2.44
N ARG A 103 5.71 3.76 1.66
CA ARG A 103 6.51 4.68 0.84
C ARG A 103 5.75 5.21 -0.38
N SER A 104 4.65 4.56 -0.74
CA SER A 104 3.73 4.99 -1.80
C SER A 104 2.58 5.84 -1.27
N SER A 105 2.55 6.13 0.03
CA SER A 105 1.55 7.04 0.60
C SER A 105 1.70 8.46 0.07
N ASP A 106 0.56 9.08 -0.19
CA ASP A 106 0.48 10.47 -0.61
C ASP A 106 0.87 11.41 0.55
N ASP A 107 1.52 12.53 0.24
CA ASP A 107 1.94 13.53 1.24
C ASP A 107 0.73 14.05 2.03
N GLU A 108 -0.40 14.23 1.36
CA GLU A 108 -1.65 14.68 1.97
C GLU A 108 -2.13 13.73 3.07
N LEU A 109 -1.99 12.42 2.89
CA LEU A 109 -2.37 11.45 3.92
C LEU A 109 -1.47 11.56 5.14
N LEU A 110 -0.17 11.78 4.93
CA LEU A 110 0.79 11.95 6.02
C LEU A 110 0.51 13.24 6.80
N ARG A 111 0.09 14.32 6.13
CA ARG A 111 -0.36 15.57 6.79
C ARG A 111 -1.59 15.35 7.66
N VAL A 112 -2.62 14.68 7.13
CA VAL A 112 -3.81 14.31 7.91
C VAL A 112 -3.41 13.49 9.15
N ILE A 113 -2.40 12.62 9.04
CA ILE A 113 -1.93 11.85 10.20
C ILE A 113 -1.35 12.77 11.28
N VAL A 114 -0.54 13.75 10.86
CA VAL A 114 0.16 14.67 11.75
C VAL A 114 -0.77 15.65 12.46
N GLU A 115 -1.85 16.05 11.80
CA GLU A 115 -2.85 16.96 12.37
C GLU A 115 -3.64 16.30 13.51
N ARG A 116 -3.77 14.97 13.50
CA ARG A 116 -4.50 14.23 14.52
C ARG A 116 -3.63 13.90 15.72
N ARG A 117 -3.86 14.64 16.81
CA ARG A 117 -3.14 14.47 18.09
C ARG A 117 -3.25 13.06 18.66
N GLU A 118 -4.37 12.38 18.46
CA GLU A 118 -4.59 10.99 18.88
C GLU A 118 -3.50 10.05 18.33
N TRP A 119 -3.26 10.09 17.02
CA TRP A 119 -2.27 9.23 16.36
C TRP A 119 -0.85 9.67 16.69
N MET A 120 -0.61 10.97 16.85
CA MET A 120 0.71 11.48 17.21
C MET A 120 1.17 11.08 18.63
N ARG A 121 0.26 10.66 19.52
CA ARG A 121 0.64 10.08 20.83
C ARG A 121 1.29 8.70 20.67
N ASN A 122 0.96 7.97 19.61
CA ASN A 122 1.51 6.66 19.35
C ASN A 122 2.97 6.76 18.86
N TYR A 123 3.88 6.12 19.59
CA TYR A 123 5.30 6.09 19.27
C TYR A 123 5.57 5.54 17.86
N GLN A 124 4.87 4.48 17.47
CA GLN A 124 5.07 3.81 16.18
C GLN A 124 4.64 4.69 15.01
N VAL A 125 3.64 5.57 15.21
CA VAL A 125 3.24 6.56 14.20
C VAL A 125 4.35 7.59 14.02
N ARG A 126 4.90 8.14 15.11
CA ARG A 126 6.02 9.10 15.03
C ARG A 126 7.26 8.50 14.36
N LEU A 127 7.59 7.26 14.70
CA LEU A 127 8.69 6.52 14.06
C LEU A 127 8.42 6.27 12.57
N ALA A 128 7.19 5.88 12.20
CA ALA A 128 6.82 5.67 10.81
C ALA A 128 6.90 6.98 9.99
N LEU A 129 6.44 8.10 10.54
CA LEU A 129 6.56 9.41 9.90
C LEU A 129 8.02 9.83 9.73
N ALA A 130 8.88 9.60 10.71
CA ALA A 130 10.31 9.92 10.63
C ALA A 130 11.07 9.05 9.62
N THR A 131 10.61 7.81 9.39
CA THR A 131 11.25 6.86 8.47
C THR A 131 10.70 6.93 7.04
N ASN A 132 9.57 7.60 6.80
CA ASN A 132 8.96 7.67 5.47
C ASN A 132 9.57 8.80 4.62
N PRO A 133 10.11 8.51 3.42
CA PRO A 133 10.71 9.53 2.55
C PRO A 133 9.70 10.52 1.95
N LYS A 134 8.39 10.20 1.96
CA LYS A 134 7.33 11.09 1.48
C LYS A 134 6.81 12.04 2.57
N THR A 135 7.18 11.85 3.83
CA THR A 135 6.83 12.78 4.90
C THR A 135 7.48 14.14 4.63
N PRO A 136 6.76 15.27 4.78
CA PRO A 136 7.36 16.59 4.67
C PRO A 136 8.56 16.71 5.60
N LEU A 137 9.67 17.23 5.09
CA LEU A 137 10.94 17.26 5.83
C LEU A 137 10.79 17.90 7.23
N ALA A 138 10.07 19.01 7.32
CA ALA A 138 9.82 19.70 8.59
C ALA A 138 9.10 18.81 9.62
N VAL A 139 8.15 18.00 9.16
CA VAL A 139 7.41 17.06 10.02
C VAL A 139 8.32 15.94 10.51
N ALA A 140 9.10 15.34 9.60
CA ALA A 140 10.01 14.24 9.92
C ALA A 140 11.06 14.69 10.96
N LEU A 141 11.68 15.85 10.75
CA LEU A 141 12.65 16.42 11.68
C LEU A 141 12.06 16.69 13.07
N ARG A 142 10.80 17.13 13.14
CA ARG A 142 10.10 17.36 14.42
C ARG A 142 9.85 16.06 15.20
N GLN A 143 9.79 14.91 14.53
CA GLN A 143 9.59 13.63 15.22
C GLN A 143 10.87 13.11 15.85
N LEU A 144 12.05 13.40 15.28
CA LEU A 144 13.32 12.81 15.72
C LEU A 144 13.61 12.96 17.23
N PRO A 145 13.44 14.13 17.87
CA PRO A 145 13.71 14.27 19.31
C PRO A 145 12.78 13.44 20.20
N THR A 146 11.66 12.95 19.66
CA THR A 146 10.67 12.14 20.40
C THR A 146 10.94 10.64 20.32
N LEU A 147 11.96 10.23 19.56
CA LEU A 147 12.32 8.83 19.34
C LEU A 147 13.40 8.37 20.30
N GLY A 148 13.40 7.07 20.60
CA GLY A 148 14.43 6.45 21.42
C GLY A 148 15.77 6.34 20.71
N GLU A 149 16.85 6.24 21.49
CA GLU A 149 18.24 6.18 21.00
C GLU A 149 18.47 5.03 20.01
N ARG A 150 17.89 3.86 20.26
CA ARG A 150 17.97 2.68 19.38
C ARG A 150 17.47 3.02 17.97
N ASP A 151 16.31 3.64 17.87
CA ASP A 151 15.68 3.95 16.57
C ASP A 151 16.39 5.11 15.88
N LEU A 152 16.87 6.10 16.64
CA LEU A 152 17.71 7.17 16.11
C LEU A 152 19.02 6.62 15.51
N ARG A 153 19.65 5.63 16.15
CA ARG A 153 20.85 4.97 15.64
C ARG A 153 20.57 4.19 14.34
N MET A 154 19.38 3.60 14.20
CA MET A 154 18.96 2.98 12.95
C MET A 154 18.73 4.02 11.85
N LEU A 155 18.02 5.12 12.15
CA LEU A 155 17.80 6.23 11.22
C LEU A 155 19.11 6.87 10.74
N ALA A 156 20.08 7.04 11.64
CA ALA A 156 21.42 7.56 11.36
C ALA A 156 22.24 6.73 10.35
N LYS A 157 21.87 5.45 10.15
CA LYS A 157 22.50 4.54 9.19
C LYS A 157 21.63 4.22 7.98
N SER A 158 20.37 4.67 7.99
CA SER A 158 19.39 4.30 6.98
C SER A 158 19.64 5.02 5.65
N ARG A 159 19.62 4.27 4.56
CA ARG A 159 19.59 4.82 3.19
C ARG A 159 18.17 5.09 2.69
N ASN A 160 17.17 4.76 3.49
CA ASN A 160 15.76 4.80 3.11
C ASN A 160 15.06 6.13 3.46
N VAL A 161 15.78 7.06 4.10
CA VAL A 161 15.26 8.35 4.57
C VAL A 161 16.08 9.50 3.96
N PRO A 162 15.52 10.73 3.89
CA PRO A 162 16.26 11.89 3.39
C PRO A 162 17.57 12.13 4.14
N GLN A 163 18.64 12.52 3.44
CA GLN A 163 19.98 12.71 4.04
C GLN A 163 19.99 13.73 5.18
N THR A 164 19.13 14.75 5.11
CA THR A 164 18.93 15.73 6.18
C THR A 164 18.39 15.11 7.47
N VAL A 165 17.47 14.15 7.36
CA VAL A 165 16.95 13.36 8.49
C VAL A 165 18.05 12.48 9.08
N VAL A 166 18.87 11.83 8.23
CA VAL A 166 20.04 11.03 8.65
C VAL A 166 21.02 11.88 9.45
N ALA A 167 21.40 13.04 8.91
CA ALA A 167 22.34 13.96 9.55
C ALA A 167 21.84 14.43 10.93
N GLN A 168 20.56 14.78 11.02
CA GLN A 168 19.97 15.20 12.28
C GLN A 168 19.87 14.05 13.30
N ALA A 169 19.52 12.84 12.85
CA ALA A 169 19.50 11.66 13.71
C ALA A 169 20.91 11.36 14.26
N ARG A 170 21.97 11.44 13.43
CA ARG A 170 23.37 11.31 13.87
C ARG A 170 23.71 12.31 14.98
N ARG A 171 23.37 13.58 14.77
CA ARG A 171 23.62 14.64 15.77
C ARG A 171 22.96 14.34 17.12
N LEU A 172 21.70 13.87 17.10
CA LEU A 172 20.98 13.51 18.33
C LEU A 172 21.61 12.30 19.05
N VAL A 173 22.02 11.27 18.31
CA VAL A 173 22.71 10.11 18.90
C VAL A 173 24.03 10.51 19.57
N LEU A 174 24.82 11.39 18.92
CA LEU A 174 26.05 11.90 19.52
C LEU A 174 25.79 12.73 20.78
N ALA A 175 24.69 13.50 20.82
CA ALA A 175 24.34 14.29 21.99
C ALA A 175 23.93 13.41 23.18
N MET A 176 23.18 12.33 22.95
CA MET A 176 22.77 11.38 23.98
C MET A 176 23.96 10.60 24.56
N GLY A 177 24.91 10.17 23.72
CA GLY A 177 26.11 9.46 24.17
C GLY A 177 27.10 10.32 24.98
N ARG A 178 26.92 11.64 25.03
CA ARG A 178 27.70 12.56 25.91
C ARG A 178 27.06 12.77 27.28
N GLN A 179 25.83 12.28 27.48
CA GLN A 179 25.05 12.46 28.71
C GLN A 179 24.98 11.20 29.57
N ALA A 180 25.64 10.11 29.14
CA ALA A 180 25.81 8.86 29.87
C ALA A 180 27.27 8.71 30.31
#